data_AF-A0A8J4CJ57-F1
#
_entry.id   AF-A0A8J4CJ57-F1
#
_cell.length_a   1.000
_cell.length_b   1.000
_cell.length_c   1.000
_cell.angle_alpha   90.00
_cell.angle_beta   90.00
_cell.angle_gamma   90.00
#
_symmetry.space_group_name_H-M   'P 1'
#
loop_
_entity.id
_entity.type
_entity.pdbx_description
1 polymer ?
#
loop_
_entity_poly.entity_id
_entity_poly.type
_entity_poly.pdbx_seq_one_letter_code
_entity_poly.pdbx_strand_id
1 'polypeptide(L)'
;MNDDYDIDDLVDVIEGSRVYIPAIYVINKIDQITIEELEVMDKLQHYCPICAFHEWNLDGLIEMAWEYLDLVRVYTKPKGKLPDFNEPVVLHRHRCSVEDFCNRIHKTLIKQFKYALVWGSSVKHRPQRVGRDHVLHDEDIVQIIKRI
;
A
#
# COMPACT_ATOMS: atom_id res chain seq x y z
N MET A 1 13.43 -12.71 -20.22
CA MET A 1 13.44 -11.24 -20.30
C MET A 1 13.75 -10.87 -21.74
N ASN A 2 12.74 -11.00 -22.60
CA ASN A 2 12.65 -10.21 -23.82
C ASN A 2 11.57 -9.19 -23.45
N ASP A 3 11.99 -8.04 -22.95
CA ASP A 3 11.07 -6.92 -22.82
C ASP A 3 11.02 -6.30 -24.21
N ASP A 4 9.96 -6.64 -24.96
CA ASP A 4 9.67 -6.02 -26.24
C ASP A 4 9.15 -4.62 -25.96
N TYR A 5 10.06 -3.64 -25.91
CA TYR A 5 9.70 -2.22 -25.76
C TYR A 5 9.27 -1.66 -27.12
N ASP A 6 8.15 -0.95 -27.17
CA ASP A 6 7.67 -0.25 -28.37
C ASP A 6 8.08 1.24 -28.36
N ILE A 7 7.91 1.91 -29.50
CA ILE A 7 8.10 3.35 -29.66
C ILE A 7 7.24 4.13 -28.66
N ASP A 8 6.05 3.61 -28.34
CA ASP A 8 5.18 4.19 -27.32
C ASP A 8 5.87 4.21 -25.95
N ASP A 9 6.52 3.13 -25.51
CA ASP A 9 7.25 3.12 -24.23
C ASP A 9 8.36 4.19 -24.16
N LEU A 10 9.01 4.46 -25.29
CA LEU A 10 10.01 5.54 -25.39
C LEU A 10 9.36 6.93 -25.28
N VAL A 11 8.18 7.13 -25.89
CA VAL A 11 7.41 8.37 -25.78
C VAL A 11 6.96 8.58 -24.33
N ASP A 12 6.52 7.53 -23.65
CA ASP A 12 6.03 7.57 -22.26
C ASP A 12 7.11 8.07 -21.29
N VAL A 13 8.33 7.55 -21.45
CA VAL A 13 9.48 7.94 -20.64
C VAL A 13 9.88 9.39 -20.91
N ILE A 14 9.82 9.85 -22.17
CA ILE A 14 10.18 11.21 -22.56
C ILE A 14 9.14 12.23 -22.09
N GLU A 15 7.84 11.90 -22.16
CA GLU A 15 6.76 12.80 -21.75
C GLU A 15 6.73 13.07 -20.25
N GLY A 16 7.24 12.14 -19.42
CA GLY A 16 7.48 12.31 -17.98
C GLY A 16 6.26 12.68 -17.11
N SER A 17 5.08 12.75 -17.71
CA SER A 17 3.82 13.18 -17.11
C SER A 17 2.78 12.05 -17.06
N ARG A 18 3.13 10.86 -17.55
CA ARG A 18 2.26 9.68 -17.50
C ARG A 18 2.22 9.08 -16.11
N VAL A 19 1.01 8.86 -15.62
CA VAL A 19 0.75 8.20 -14.34
C VAL A 19 0.19 6.82 -14.62
N TYR A 20 0.97 5.78 -14.36
CA TYR A 20 0.51 4.40 -14.42
C TYR A 20 -0.32 4.09 -13.18
N ILE A 21 -1.57 3.71 -13.38
CA ILE A 21 -2.51 3.40 -12.30
C ILE A 21 -2.88 1.92 -12.41
N PRO A 22 -2.76 1.13 -11.32
CA PRO A 22 -3.18 -0.26 -11.32
C PRO A 22 -4.69 -0.36 -11.57
N ALA A 23 -5.11 -1.34 -12.38
CA ALA A 23 -6.50 -1.54 -12.77
C ALA A 23 -6.93 -2.98 -12.54
N ILE A 24 -8.17 -3.17 -12.09
CA ILE A 24 -8.81 -4.48 -11.92
C ILE A 24 -10.01 -4.54 -12.87
N TYR A 25 -10.06 -5.57 -13.70
CA TYR A 25 -11.18 -5.87 -14.59
C TYR A 25 -12.25 -6.65 -13.83
N VAL A 26 -13.24 -5.92 -13.32
CA VAL A 26 -14.37 -6.50 -12.58
C VAL A 26 -15.43 -6.99 -13.56
N ILE A 27 -15.59 -8.30 -13.67
CA ILE A 27 -16.63 -8.89 -14.53
C ILE A 27 -17.82 -9.28 -13.69
N ASN A 28 -18.88 -8.51 -13.84
CA ASN A 28 -20.13 -8.71 -13.11
C ASN A 28 -21.07 -9.66 -13.86
N LYS A 29 -22.10 -10.15 -13.14
CA LYS A 29 -23.14 -11.07 -13.60
C LYS A 29 -22.66 -12.50 -13.85
N ILE A 30 -21.78 -13.01 -12.99
CA ILE A 30 -21.32 -14.41 -13.09
C ILE A 30 -22.42 -15.45 -12.85
N ASP A 31 -23.60 -15.02 -12.40
CA ASP A 31 -24.81 -15.85 -12.34
C ASP A 31 -25.37 -16.23 -13.74
N GLN A 32 -24.91 -15.55 -14.80
CA GLN A 32 -25.37 -15.77 -16.18
C GLN A 32 -24.41 -16.60 -17.04
N ILE A 33 -23.27 -17.03 -16.49
CA ILE A 33 -22.24 -17.80 -17.20
C ILE A 33 -22.06 -19.18 -16.57
N THR A 34 -21.52 -20.14 -17.33
CA THR A 34 -21.22 -21.47 -16.81
C THR A 34 -19.86 -21.53 -16.09
N ILE A 35 -19.61 -22.60 -15.35
CA ILE A 35 -18.34 -22.81 -14.65
C ILE A 35 -17.19 -22.94 -15.66
N GLU A 36 -17.42 -23.60 -16.80
CA GLU A 36 -16.43 -23.74 -17.86
C GLU A 36 -16.05 -22.40 -18.49
N GLU A 37 -17.03 -21.49 -18.66
CA GLU A 37 -16.76 -20.12 -19.14
C GLU A 37 -15.92 -19.35 -18.11
N LEU A 38 -16.21 -19.51 -16.81
CA LEU A 38 -15.45 -18.91 -15.72
C LEU A 38 -13.99 -19.41 -15.70
N GLU A 39 -13.75 -20.71 -15.89
CA GLU A 39 -12.40 -21.30 -15.95
C GLU A 39 -11.56 -20.76 -17.13
N VAL A 40 -12.20 -20.43 -18.25
CA VAL A 40 -11.52 -19.78 -19.37
C VAL A 40 -11.11 -18.35 -19.00
N MET A 41 -11.97 -17.62 -18.30
CA MET A 41 -11.73 -16.25 -17.87
C MET A 41 -10.67 -16.14 -16.77
N ASP A 42 -10.49 -17.17 -15.95
CA ASP A 42 -9.47 -17.24 -14.90
C ASP A 42 -8.03 -17.15 -15.45
N LYS A 43 -7.86 -17.30 -16.77
CA LYS A 43 -6.58 -17.08 -17.47
C LYS A 43 -6.27 -15.61 -17.72
N LEU A 44 -7.24 -14.71 -17.55
CA LEU A 44 -7.06 -13.27 -17.75
C LEU A 44 -6.30 -12.66 -16.56
N GLN A 45 -5.34 -11.79 -16.85
CA GLN A 45 -4.66 -11.04 -15.79
C GLN A 45 -5.56 -9.92 -15.25
N HIS A 46 -5.35 -9.58 -13.97
CA HIS A 46 -6.07 -8.52 -13.28
C HIS A 46 -7.60 -8.67 -13.27
N TYR A 47 -8.08 -9.91 -13.33
CA TYR A 47 -9.50 -10.25 -13.45
C TYR A 47 -10.14 -10.56 -12.09
N CYS A 48 -11.36 -10.05 -11.87
CA CYS A 48 -12.18 -10.37 -10.70
C CYS A 48 -13.63 -10.69 -11.10
N PRO A 49 -14.09 -11.94 -11.01
CA PRO A 49 -15.49 -12.31 -11.24
C PRO A 49 -16.36 -11.93 -10.05
N ILE A 50 -17.49 -11.25 -10.26
CA ILE A 50 -18.43 -10.97 -9.18
C ILE A 50 -19.90 -11.17 -9.60
N CYS A 51 -20.78 -11.41 -8.63
CA CYS A 51 -22.21 -11.17 -8.81
C CYS A 51 -22.66 -10.12 -7.80
N ALA A 52 -22.79 -8.88 -8.24
CA ALA A 52 -23.18 -7.80 -7.34
C ALA A 52 -24.60 -7.98 -6.75
N PHE A 53 -25.51 -8.64 -7.47
CA PHE A 53 -26.88 -8.87 -6.99
C PHE A 53 -26.94 -9.92 -5.87
N HIS A 54 -26.14 -10.98 -5.99
CA HIS A 54 -26.05 -12.04 -4.98
C HIS A 54 -24.89 -11.84 -3.99
N GLU A 55 -24.17 -10.73 -4.10
CA GLU A 55 -22.98 -10.39 -3.30
C GLU A 55 -21.87 -11.46 -3.37
N TRP A 56 -21.74 -12.15 -4.51
CA TRP A 56 -20.69 -13.16 -4.70
C TRP A 56 -19.35 -12.52 -5.01
N ASN A 57 -18.32 -12.99 -4.31
CA ASN A 57 -16.91 -12.63 -4.49
C ASN A 57 -16.60 -11.13 -4.35
N LEU A 58 -17.43 -10.39 -3.62
CA LEU A 58 -17.16 -8.98 -3.29
C LEU A 58 -16.00 -8.85 -2.30
N ASP A 59 -15.83 -9.83 -1.41
CA ASP A 59 -14.68 -10.01 -0.54
C ASP A 59 -13.39 -10.20 -1.35
N GLY A 60 -13.39 -11.09 -2.34
CA GLY A 60 -12.25 -11.27 -3.24
C GLY A 60 -11.90 -9.99 -4.01
N LEU A 61 -12.90 -9.22 -4.44
CA LEU A 61 -12.66 -7.91 -5.05
C LEU A 61 -11.98 -6.92 -4.09
N ILE A 62 -12.41 -6.89 -2.82
CA ILE A 62 -11.80 -6.02 -1.79
C ILE A 62 -10.35 -6.46 -1.51
N GLU A 63 -10.09 -7.76 -1.44
CA GLU A 63 -8.74 -8.30 -1.24
C GLU A 63 -7.81 -7.92 -2.40
N MET A 64 -8.25 -8.13 -3.65
CA MET A 64 -7.49 -7.71 -4.83
C MET A 64 -7.24 -6.19 -4.84
N ALA A 65 -8.25 -5.38 -4.49
CA ALA A 65 -8.08 -3.94 -4.41
C ALA A 65 -7.03 -3.55 -3.35
N TRP A 66 -7.03 -4.22 -2.20
CA TRP A 66 -6.04 -3.99 -1.15
C TRP A 66 -4.61 -4.31 -1.62
N GLU A 67 -4.43 -5.43 -2.32
CA GLU A 67 -3.14 -5.81 -2.90
C GLU A 67 -2.65 -4.80 -3.94
N TYR A 68 -3.54 -4.31 -4.80
CA TYR A 68 -3.18 -3.40 -5.91
C TYR A 68 -2.86 -1.99 -5.43
N LEU A 69 -3.48 -1.55 -4.33
CA LEU A 69 -3.20 -0.25 -3.74
C LEU A 69 -1.80 -0.19 -3.10
N ASP A 70 -1.20 -1.35 -2.80
CA ASP A 70 0.14 -1.53 -2.26
C ASP A 70 0.43 -0.58 -1.07
N LEU A 71 -0.43 -0.70 -0.06
CA LEU A 71 -0.44 0.17 1.11
C LEU A 71 0.38 -0.39 2.26
N VAL A 72 0.83 0.53 3.12
CA VAL A 72 1.60 0.27 4.33
C VAL A 72 0.90 0.95 5.50
N ARG A 73 0.43 0.15 6.47
CA ARG A 73 -0.20 0.61 7.71
C ARG A 73 0.87 0.77 8.77
N VAL A 74 0.98 1.96 9.34
CA VAL A 74 1.94 2.25 10.41
C VAL A 74 1.18 2.73 11.64
N TYR A 75 1.42 2.07 12.77
CA TYR A 75 0.72 2.33 14.02
C TYR A 75 1.47 3.36 14.88
N THR A 76 0.75 4.33 15.42
CA THR A 76 1.35 5.36 16.27
C THR A 76 1.46 4.87 17.70
N LYS A 77 2.59 5.16 18.35
CA LYS A 77 2.80 4.89 19.77
C LYS A 77 3.28 6.13 20.50
N PRO A 78 2.41 6.84 21.25
CA PRO A 78 2.84 7.95 22.09
C PRO A 78 3.71 7.48 23.27
N LYS A 79 4.59 8.37 23.76
CA LYS A 79 5.42 8.08 24.94
C LYS A 79 4.52 7.84 26.16
N GLY A 80 4.74 6.72 26.85
CA GLY A 80 3.95 6.34 28.03
C GLY A 80 2.56 5.77 27.74
N LYS A 81 2.18 5.63 26.46
CA LYS A 81 0.95 4.95 26.05
C LYS A 81 1.25 3.68 25.26
N LEU A 82 0.25 2.81 25.19
CA LEU A 82 0.22 1.68 24.29
C LEU A 82 0.06 2.17 22.83
N PRO A 83 0.49 1.37 21.85
CA PRO A 83 0.21 1.66 20.44
C PRO A 83 -1.30 1.69 20.19
N ASP A 84 -1.73 2.55 19.28
CA ASP A 84 -3.10 2.55 18.76
C ASP A 84 -3.16 1.69 17.50
N PHE A 85 -3.95 0.62 17.54
CA PHE A 85 -4.16 -0.30 16.42
C PHE A 85 -5.46 -0.06 15.65
N ASN A 86 -6.30 0.89 16.10
CA ASN A 86 -7.57 1.19 15.45
C ASN A 86 -7.40 2.22 14.32
N GLU A 87 -6.49 3.18 14.50
CA GLU A 87 -6.27 4.27 13.55
C GLU A 87 -4.82 4.27 13.01
N PRO A 88 -4.49 3.36 12.07
CA PRO A 88 -3.18 3.37 11.43
C PRO A 88 -3.00 4.58 10.52
N VAL A 89 -1.78 5.06 10.42
CA VAL A 89 -1.38 5.98 9.35
C VAL A 89 -1.09 5.15 8.11
N VAL A 90 -1.90 5.31 7.08
CA VAL A 90 -1.76 4.58 5.82
C VAL A 90 -0.89 5.39 4.85
N LEU A 91 0.15 4.74 4.33
CA LEU A 91 1.11 5.26 3.36
C LEU A 91 1.13 4.35 2.12
N HIS A 92 1.53 4.88 0.97
CA HIS A 92 1.84 4.05 -0.20
C HIS A 92 3.23 3.44 -0.04
N ARG A 93 3.44 2.19 -0.47
CA ARG A 93 4.73 1.50 -0.33
C ARG A 93 5.90 2.24 -1.01
N HIS A 94 5.65 2.90 -2.13
CA HIS A 94 6.67 3.70 -2.81
C HIS A 94 7.06 4.98 -2.04
N ARG A 95 6.31 5.35 -1.00
CA ARG A 95 6.48 6.58 -0.20
C ARG A 95 6.12 6.33 1.27
N CYS A 96 6.89 5.46 1.92
CA CYS A 96 6.67 5.02 3.30
C CYS A 96 7.85 5.28 4.24
N SER A 97 8.63 6.36 4.03
CA SER A 97 9.69 6.72 4.97
C SER A 97 9.13 7.26 6.30
N VAL A 98 9.97 7.30 7.35
CA VAL A 98 9.63 7.98 8.61
C VAL A 98 9.31 9.45 8.40
N GLU A 99 9.94 10.10 7.41
CA GLU A 99 9.61 11.47 7.01
C GLU A 99 8.20 11.56 6.41
N ASP A 100 7.85 10.66 5.50
CA ASP A 100 6.52 10.62 4.89
C ASP A 100 5.43 10.35 5.94
N PHE A 101 5.70 9.44 6.86
CA PHE A 101 4.86 9.18 8.04
C PHE A 101 4.65 10.45 8.87
N CYS A 102 5.71 11.19 9.19
CA CYS A 102 5.61 12.45 9.93
C CYS A 102 4.79 13.49 9.17
N ASN A 103 5.00 13.61 7.86
CA ASN A 103 4.30 14.57 7.00
C ASN A 103 2.82 14.22 6.82
N ARG A 104 2.47 12.94 6.84
CA ARG A 104 1.09 12.44 6.80
C ARG A 104 0.32 12.79 8.07
N ILE A 105 0.97 12.72 9.24
CA ILE A 105 0.39 13.15 10.52
C ILE A 105 0.27 14.67 10.56
N HIS A 106 1.39 15.39 10.41
CA HIS A 106 1.41 16.85 10.42
C HIS A 106 2.74 17.41 9.87
N LYS A 107 2.68 18.35 8.92
CA LYS A 107 3.87 18.93 8.24
C LYS A 107 4.91 19.58 9.17
N THR A 108 4.55 19.98 10.39
CA THR A 108 5.51 20.57 11.36
C THR A 108 6.27 19.53 12.17
N LEU A 109 5.80 18.27 12.18
CA LEU A 109 6.36 17.22 13.03
C LEU A 109 7.80 16.90 12.65
N ILE A 110 8.11 16.92 11.35
CA ILE A 110 9.45 16.69 10.82
C ILE A 110 10.44 17.78 11.26
N LYS A 111 9.99 19.04 11.41
CA LYS A 111 10.84 20.15 11.88
C LYS A 111 11.30 19.94 13.32
N GLN A 112 10.47 19.28 14.13
CA GLN A 112 10.76 18.96 15.52
C GLN A 112 11.38 17.56 15.67
N PHE A 113 11.62 16.82 14.59
CA PHE A 113 12.07 15.42 14.66
C PHE A 113 13.51 15.28 15.16
N LYS A 114 13.72 14.45 16.19
CA LYS A 114 15.05 14.06 16.68
C LYS A 114 15.44 12.67 16.19
N TYR A 115 14.56 11.70 16.38
CA TYR A 115 14.64 10.32 15.90
C TYR A 115 13.28 9.61 16.09
N ALA A 116 13.12 8.43 15.50
CA ALA A 116 12.00 7.54 15.79
C ALA A 116 12.50 6.26 16.48
N LEU A 117 11.64 5.68 17.32
CA LEU A 117 11.77 4.29 17.78
C LEU A 117 10.76 3.47 17.00
N VAL A 118 11.23 2.38 16.39
CA VAL A 118 10.40 1.49 15.58
C VAL A 118 10.39 0.09 16.19
N TRP A 119 9.21 -0.52 16.20
CA TRP A 119 9.00 -1.95 16.48
C TRP A 119 8.33 -2.56 15.27
N GLY A 120 8.92 -3.57 14.66
CA GLY A 120 8.29 -4.27 13.55
C GLY A 120 9.29 -5.01 12.69
N SER A 121 8.95 -5.20 11.42
CA SER A 121 9.74 -5.99 10.47
C SER A 121 10.80 -5.16 9.74
N SER A 122 10.67 -3.83 9.69
CA SER A 122 11.67 -2.95 9.05
C SER A 122 12.97 -2.81 9.85
N VAL A 123 13.00 -3.26 11.10
CA VAL A 123 14.15 -3.14 12.01
C VAL A 123 14.62 -4.49 12.52
N LYS A 124 15.94 -4.62 12.74
CA LYS A 124 16.56 -5.88 13.20
C LYS A 124 16.40 -6.08 14.70
N HIS A 125 16.36 -5.00 15.47
CA HIS A 125 16.19 -5.03 16.93
C HIS A 125 14.93 -4.27 17.34
N ARG A 126 14.25 -4.71 18.40
CA ARG A 126 12.98 -4.14 18.85
C ARG A 126 13.09 -3.57 20.27
N PRO A 127 12.86 -2.26 20.50
CA PRO A 127 12.85 -1.20 19.50
C PRO A 127 14.24 -0.87 18.96
N GLN A 128 14.30 -0.34 17.74
CA GLN A 128 15.50 0.25 17.18
C GLN A 128 15.29 1.74 16.92
N ARG A 129 16.35 2.53 17.19
CA ARG A 129 16.39 3.96 16.88
C ARG A 129 16.69 4.13 15.39
N VAL A 130 15.86 4.89 14.69
CA VAL A 130 16.00 5.13 13.25
C VAL A 130 15.95 6.63 12.92
N GLY A 131 16.48 6.97 11.74
CA GLY A 131 16.44 8.32 11.17
C GLY A 131 15.15 8.60 10.40
N ARG A 132 15.11 9.75 9.73
CA ARG A 132 13.96 10.18 8.90
C ARG A 132 13.85 9.40 7.58
N ASP A 133 14.98 8.98 7.03
CA ASP A 133 15.07 8.29 5.74
C ASP A 133 14.80 6.77 5.85
N HIS A 134 14.52 6.28 7.07
CA HIS A 134 14.23 4.88 7.30
C HIS A 134 12.90 4.49 6.65
N VAL A 135 12.90 3.41 5.88
CA VAL A 135 11.72 2.88 5.18
C VAL A 135 10.92 2.01 6.14
N LEU A 136 9.64 2.31 6.30
CA LEU A 136 8.73 1.57 7.17
C LEU A 136 8.08 0.42 6.40
N HIS A 137 7.79 -0.67 7.11
CA HIS A 137 7.07 -1.82 6.61
C HIS A 137 5.64 -1.85 7.15
N ASP A 138 4.78 -2.66 6.51
CA ASP A 138 3.40 -2.84 6.98
C ASP A 138 3.39 -3.36 8.41
N GLU A 139 2.46 -2.82 9.19
CA GLU A 139 2.25 -3.06 10.62
C GLU A 139 3.39 -2.63 11.55
N ASP A 140 4.35 -1.83 11.08
CA ASP A 140 5.35 -1.21 11.95
C ASP A 140 4.69 -0.27 12.97
N ILE A 141 5.22 -0.28 14.19
CA ILE A 141 4.83 0.65 15.26
C ILE A 141 5.90 1.73 15.38
N VAL A 142 5.51 2.99 15.39
CA VAL A 142 6.41 4.14 15.40
C VAL A 142 6.13 5.07 16.59
N GLN A 143 7.18 5.39 17.34
CA GLN A 143 7.17 6.43 18.37
C GLN A 143 8.15 7.54 17.98
N ILE A 144 7.62 8.74 17.71
CA ILE A 144 8.42 9.91 17.34
C ILE A 144 8.97 10.59 18.59
N ILE A 145 10.28 10.88 18.58
CA ILE A 145 10.94 11.67 19.62
C ILE A 145 11.29 13.05 19.07
N LYS A 146 10.84 14.09 19.77
CA LYS A 146 11.05 15.48 19.36
C LYS A 146 12.36 16.05 19.92
N ARG A 147 12.93 17.04 19.22
CA ARG A 147 13.97 17.92 19.75
C ARG A 147 13.33 18.79 20.82
N ILE A 148 13.97 18.84 21.99
CA ILE A 148 13.60 19.77 23.07
C ILE A 148 14.03 21.16 22.64
#